data_AF-V6TVR0-F1
#
_entry.id   AF-V6TVR0-F1
#
_cell.length_a   1.000
_cell.length_b   1.000
_cell.length_c   1.000
_cell.angle_alpha   90.00
_cell.angle_beta   90.00
_cell.angle_gamma   90.00
#
_symmetry.space_group_name_H-M   'P 1'
#
loop_
_entity.id
_entity.type
_entity.pdbx_description
1 polymer ?
#
loop_
_entity_poly.entity_id
_entity_poly.type
_entity_poly.pdbx_seq_one_letter_code
_entity_poly.pdbx_strand_id
1 'polypeptide(L)'
;QKCFSGFVLDGAACTQQICSTSNCKTCNNPKTASEICTACVSAHYLTPTSQCIADCAALSGYHGDAASKTCKRCDPLCAECVGPASTQCSACPAGRALKYADVNTPSNGGSCGEQCAVSADGCADCGARIGGTAYCSRCTNTQQAPLNGDCAANSRATFCQQVSHGACTQCKEGYFLRDGGCYQVDRQPGEQVCSKASNGQCTQCANGLATTDGACGVCHASCATCATANDANACTTCAAGYYKTGTADDPCKPCSQGLAGAGSARRPVPTRSCASRRATRLTARTGAASRPARSRGSRWP
;
A
#
# COMPACT_ATOMS: atom_id res chain seq x y z
N GLN A 1 -19.55 -9.55 24.14
CA GLN A 1 -19.44 -10.75 25.03
C GLN A 1 -17.98 -11.13 25.18
N LYS A 2 -17.62 -11.90 26.22
CA LYS A 2 -16.34 -12.61 26.32
C LYS A 2 -16.65 -14.11 26.40
N CYS A 3 -15.94 -14.93 25.64
CA CYS A 3 -16.06 -16.38 25.71
C CYS A 3 -15.19 -16.96 26.85
N PHE A 4 -15.53 -18.16 27.32
CA PHE A 4 -14.71 -18.90 28.26
C PHE A 4 -13.37 -19.33 27.62
N SER A 5 -12.38 -19.66 28.46
CA SER A 5 -11.08 -20.15 27.98
C SER A 5 -11.25 -21.38 27.09
N GLY A 6 -10.52 -21.43 25.98
CA GLY A 6 -10.66 -22.48 24.96
C GLY A 6 -11.81 -22.26 23.96
N PHE A 7 -12.51 -21.12 24.01
CA PHE A 7 -13.55 -20.75 23.04
C PHE A 7 -13.26 -19.39 22.39
N VAL A 8 -13.65 -19.23 21.13
CA VAL A 8 -13.52 -18.00 20.32
C VAL A 8 -14.91 -17.54 19.86
N LEU A 9 -15.11 -16.22 19.81
CA LEU A 9 -16.38 -15.62 19.40
C LEU A 9 -16.56 -15.69 17.87
N ASP A 10 -17.64 -16.31 17.44
CA ASP A 10 -18.07 -16.40 16.04
C ASP A 10 -19.48 -15.82 15.92
N GLY A 11 -19.56 -14.57 15.45
CA GLY A 11 -20.80 -13.79 15.52
C GLY A 11 -21.20 -13.54 16.98
N ALA A 12 -22.37 -14.06 17.38
CA ALA A 12 -22.87 -13.99 18.76
C ALA A 12 -22.60 -15.28 19.57
N ALA A 13 -22.03 -16.33 18.96
CA ALA A 13 -21.83 -17.63 19.58
C ALA A 13 -20.36 -17.84 19.99
N CYS A 14 -20.14 -18.61 21.06
CA CYS A 14 -18.80 -19.07 21.43
C CYS A 14 -18.55 -20.45 20.81
N THR A 15 -17.56 -20.55 19.94
CA THR A 15 -17.14 -21.79 19.25
C THR A 15 -15.85 -22.32 19.87
N GLN A 16 -15.70 -23.64 19.98
CA GLN A 16 -14.51 -24.23 20.60
C GLN A 16 -13.28 -23.97 19.73
N GLN A 17 -12.22 -23.42 20.33
CA GLN A 17 -10.96 -23.17 19.62
C GLN A 17 -10.16 -24.48 19.52
N ILE A 18 -10.36 -25.19 18.41
CA ILE A 18 -9.67 -26.45 18.09
C ILE A 18 -8.33 -26.22 17.38
N CYS A 19 -8.13 -25.05 16.77
CA CYS A 19 -6.93 -24.65 16.05
C CYS A 19 -5.97 -23.87 16.95
N SER A 20 -4.68 -23.89 16.63
CA SER A 20 -3.66 -23.07 17.31
C SER A 20 -3.58 -21.67 16.70
N THR A 21 -3.99 -21.53 15.44
CA THR A 21 -4.07 -20.27 14.71
C THR A 21 -5.17 -19.39 15.31
N SER A 22 -4.79 -18.21 15.83
CA SER A 22 -5.74 -17.26 16.41
C SER A 22 -6.86 -16.90 15.43
N ASN A 23 -8.09 -16.79 15.94
CA ASN A 23 -9.32 -16.48 15.18
C ASN A 23 -9.65 -17.45 14.03
N CYS A 24 -8.95 -18.57 13.92
CA CYS A 24 -9.29 -19.65 13.03
C CYS A 24 -10.49 -20.44 13.57
N LYS A 25 -11.43 -20.78 12.68
CA LYS A 25 -12.63 -21.58 12.96
C LYS A 25 -12.46 -23.03 12.52
N THR A 26 -11.85 -23.25 11.35
CA THR A 26 -11.55 -24.58 10.83
C THR A 26 -10.12 -24.63 10.29
N CYS A 27 -9.41 -25.72 10.56
CA CYS A 27 -8.04 -25.93 10.10
C CYS A 27 -7.78 -27.41 9.77
N ASN A 28 -6.82 -27.63 8.87
CA ASN A 28 -6.22 -28.94 8.65
C ASN A 28 -5.07 -29.15 9.63
N ASN A 29 -4.80 -30.39 10.03
CA ASN A 29 -3.73 -30.79 10.96
C ASN A 29 -3.72 -29.96 12.28
N PRO A 30 -4.85 -29.91 13.01
CA PRO A 30 -4.99 -29.06 14.20
C PRO A 30 -3.92 -29.36 15.25
N LYS A 31 -3.38 -28.31 15.87
CA LYS A 31 -2.37 -28.36 16.95
C LYS A 31 -1.04 -28.99 16.53
N THR A 32 -0.72 -28.99 15.24
CA THR A 32 0.57 -29.42 14.70
C THR A 32 1.37 -28.26 14.10
N ALA A 33 2.66 -28.46 13.85
CA ALA A 33 3.50 -27.51 13.10
C ALA A 33 3.11 -27.35 11.63
N SER A 34 2.25 -28.23 11.10
CA SER A 34 1.68 -28.19 9.74
C SER A 34 0.20 -27.81 9.73
N GLU A 35 -0.27 -27.13 10.78
CA GLU A 35 -1.62 -26.59 10.84
C GLU A 35 -1.82 -25.53 9.75
N ILE A 36 -2.94 -25.62 9.02
CA ILE A 36 -3.33 -24.68 7.98
C ILE A 36 -4.76 -24.24 8.25
N CYS A 37 -4.98 -22.96 8.56
CA CYS A 37 -6.33 -22.42 8.67
C CYS A 37 -7.04 -22.41 7.31
N THR A 38 -8.30 -22.84 7.30
CA THR A 38 -9.17 -22.97 6.10
C THR A 38 -10.40 -22.08 6.16
N ALA A 39 -10.86 -21.68 7.36
CA ALA A 39 -11.87 -20.65 7.54
C ALA A 39 -11.67 -19.91 8.88
N CYS A 40 -11.98 -18.61 8.87
CA CYS A 40 -11.92 -17.75 10.06
C CYS A 40 -13.30 -17.61 10.72
N VAL A 41 -13.32 -17.11 11.96
CA VAL A 41 -14.57 -16.65 12.59
C VAL A 41 -15.16 -15.45 11.86
N SER A 42 -16.47 -15.23 11.95
CA SER A 42 -17.27 -14.32 11.11
C SER A 42 -16.77 -12.87 10.99
N ALA A 43 -16.05 -12.39 12.00
CA ALA A 43 -15.48 -11.03 12.08
C ALA A 43 -14.07 -10.91 11.45
N HIS A 44 -13.53 -11.98 10.86
CA HIS A 44 -12.18 -12.04 10.32
C HIS A 44 -12.17 -12.54 8.88
N TYR A 45 -11.10 -12.19 8.16
CA TYR A 45 -10.81 -12.61 6.80
C TYR A 45 -9.61 -13.56 6.77
N LEU A 46 -9.71 -14.61 5.95
CA LEU A 46 -8.61 -15.53 5.71
C LEU A 46 -7.58 -14.90 4.76
N THR A 47 -6.34 -14.78 5.21
CA THR A 47 -5.23 -14.28 4.41
C THR A 47 -4.72 -15.36 3.44
N PRO A 48 -4.01 -14.98 2.36
CA PRO A 48 -3.31 -15.95 1.51
C PRO A 48 -2.15 -16.71 2.19
N THR A 49 -1.88 -16.44 3.47
CA THR A 49 -0.90 -17.16 4.32
C THR A 49 -1.61 -18.02 5.38
N SER A 50 -2.91 -18.27 5.23
CA SER A 50 -3.75 -19.05 6.16
C SER A 50 -3.75 -18.51 7.60
N GLN A 51 -3.80 -17.19 7.74
CA GLN A 51 -4.02 -16.49 9.00
C GLN A 51 -5.37 -15.78 8.98
N CYS A 52 -5.88 -15.40 10.16
CA CYS A 52 -7.15 -14.70 10.31
C CYS A 52 -6.92 -13.29 10.84
N ILE A 53 -7.25 -12.27 10.05
CA ILE A 53 -7.10 -10.85 10.41
C ILE A 53 -8.44 -10.12 10.31
N ALA A 54 -8.67 -9.13 11.16
CA ALA A 54 -9.93 -8.38 11.19
C ALA A 54 -10.08 -7.44 9.98
N ASP A 55 -8.97 -6.87 9.52
CA ASP A 55 -8.91 -5.97 8.37
C ASP A 55 -7.80 -6.43 7.40
N CYS A 56 -8.15 -6.54 6.13
CA CYS A 56 -7.23 -6.91 5.06
C CYS A 56 -6.30 -5.77 4.62
N ALA A 57 -6.65 -4.50 4.90
CA ALA A 57 -5.77 -3.35 4.61
C ALA A 57 -4.48 -3.37 5.45
N ALA A 58 -4.45 -4.14 6.55
CA ALA A 58 -3.22 -4.48 7.26
C ALA A 58 -2.22 -5.31 6.43
N LEU A 59 -2.63 -5.81 5.27
CA LEU A 59 -1.77 -6.44 4.25
C LEU A 59 -1.74 -5.55 3.00
N SER A 60 -0.62 -4.85 2.77
CA SER A 60 -0.44 -4.00 1.59
C SER A 60 -0.81 -4.69 0.27
N GLY A 61 -1.66 -4.03 -0.51
CA GLY A 61 -2.25 -4.49 -1.76
C GLY A 61 -3.40 -5.47 -1.62
N TYR A 62 -4.13 -5.48 -0.49
CA TYR A 62 -5.28 -6.37 -0.23
C TYR A 62 -6.50 -5.63 0.32
N HIS A 63 -7.67 -6.06 -0.13
CA HIS A 63 -8.96 -5.67 0.43
C HIS A 63 -9.72 -6.90 0.96
N GLY A 64 -10.67 -6.66 1.86
CA GLY A 64 -11.58 -7.69 2.34
C GLY A 64 -12.66 -8.01 1.30
N ASP A 65 -12.90 -9.29 1.05
CA ASP A 65 -14.05 -9.75 0.28
C ASP A 65 -15.12 -10.32 1.21
N ALA A 66 -16.21 -9.58 1.38
CA ALA A 66 -17.26 -9.92 2.33
C ALA A 66 -17.99 -11.25 1.99
N ALA A 67 -18.04 -11.61 0.70
CA ALA A 67 -18.73 -12.81 0.23
C ALA A 67 -17.92 -14.09 0.48
N SER A 68 -16.62 -14.09 0.19
CA SER A 68 -15.74 -15.25 0.45
C SER A 68 -15.07 -15.24 1.82
N LYS A 69 -15.14 -14.14 2.58
CA LYS A 69 -14.42 -13.94 3.85
C LYS A 69 -12.91 -14.19 3.71
N THR A 70 -12.34 -13.76 2.58
CA THR A 70 -10.90 -13.83 2.30
C THR A 70 -10.34 -12.44 1.99
N CYS A 71 -9.03 -12.25 2.20
CA CYS A 71 -8.33 -11.09 1.68
C CYS A 71 -7.98 -11.31 0.21
N LYS A 72 -8.58 -10.52 -0.69
CA LYS A 72 -8.29 -10.54 -2.12
C LYS A 72 -7.28 -9.44 -2.46
N ARG A 73 -6.45 -9.70 -3.48
CA ARG A 73 -5.47 -8.72 -3.96
C ARG A 73 -6.20 -7.62 -4.71
N CYS A 74 -5.75 -6.37 -4.55
CA CYS A 74 -6.15 -5.25 -5.39
C CYS A 74 -5.91 -5.50 -6.89
N ASP A 75 -6.61 -4.73 -7.73
CA ASP A 75 -6.32 -4.64 -9.16
C ASP A 75 -4.83 -4.29 -9.38
N PRO A 76 -4.14 -4.87 -10.39
CA PRO A 76 -2.72 -4.60 -10.66
C PRO A 76 -2.35 -3.14 -10.93
N LEU A 77 -3.32 -2.26 -11.25
CA LEU A 77 -3.12 -0.83 -11.45
C LEU A 77 -3.09 -0.04 -10.12
N CYS A 78 -3.62 -0.60 -9.04
CA CYS A 78 -3.59 -0.02 -7.70
C CYS A 78 -2.35 -0.47 -6.91
N ALA A 79 -1.82 0.40 -6.04
CA ALA A 79 -0.91 -0.03 -4.97
C ALA A 79 -1.69 -0.52 -3.75
N GLU A 80 -2.70 0.26 -3.35
CA GLU A 80 -3.68 -0.07 -2.31
C GLU A 80 -5.10 0.18 -2.85
N CYS A 81 -6.11 -0.50 -2.30
CA CYS A 81 -7.49 -0.40 -2.77
C CYS A 81 -8.52 -0.56 -1.65
N VAL A 82 -9.70 0.00 -1.87
CA VAL A 82 -10.90 -0.22 -1.03
C VAL A 82 -11.83 -1.30 -1.59
N GLY A 83 -11.56 -1.78 -2.82
CA GLY A 83 -12.37 -2.78 -3.51
C GLY A 83 -11.64 -3.40 -4.72
N PRO A 84 -12.29 -4.34 -5.43
CA PRO A 84 -11.64 -5.14 -6.46
C PRO A 84 -11.40 -4.42 -7.79
N ALA A 85 -12.05 -3.28 -8.07
CA ALA A 85 -11.95 -2.61 -9.37
C ALA A 85 -10.75 -1.66 -9.46
N SER A 86 -10.22 -1.47 -10.67
CA SER A 86 -9.19 -0.46 -11.00
C SER A 86 -9.61 0.99 -10.77
N THR A 87 -10.90 1.23 -10.50
CA THR A 87 -11.49 2.52 -10.12
C THR A 87 -11.70 2.68 -8.60
N GLN A 88 -11.23 1.71 -7.81
CA GLN A 88 -11.34 1.66 -6.34
C GLN A 88 -9.96 1.64 -5.66
N CYS A 89 -8.93 2.21 -6.30
CA CYS A 89 -7.62 2.39 -5.68
C CYS A 89 -7.70 3.43 -4.55
N SER A 90 -7.06 3.16 -3.42
CA SER A 90 -6.82 4.15 -2.34
C SER A 90 -5.40 4.72 -2.39
N ALA A 91 -4.46 3.99 -3.00
CA ALA A 91 -3.13 4.52 -3.34
C ALA A 91 -2.65 3.96 -4.69
N CYS A 92 -1.79 4.72 -5.37
CA CYS A 92 -1.27 4.38 -6.69
C CYS A 92 0.20 3.98 -6.64
N PRO A 93 0.68 3.16 -7.61
CA PRO A 93 2.10 2.90 -7.77
C PRO A 93 2.88 4.20 -8.01
N ALA A 94 4.14 4.25 -7.55
CA ALA A 94 5.00 5.41 -7.77
C ALA A 94 5.09 5.78 -9.26
N GLY A 95 4.96 7.08 -9.56
CA GLY A 95 4.86 7.60 -10.93
C GLY A 95 3.43 7.67 -11.48
N ARG A 96 2.40 7.31 -10.69
CA ARG A 96 0.98 7.48 -11.01
C ARG A 96 0.28 8.28 -9.91
N ALA A 97 -0.62 9.19 -10.31
CA ALA A 97 -1.43 9.99 -9.39
C ALA A 97 -2.83 9.37 -9.21
N LEU A 98 -3.37 9.44 -7.99
CA LEU A 98 -4.74 8.99 -7.72
C LEU A 98 -5.74 10.08 -8.13
N LYS A 99 -6.67 9.73 -9.01
CA LYS A 99 -7.85 10.54 -9.31
C LYS A 99 -9.07 9.91 -8.66
N TYR A 100 -9.57 10.51 -7.59
CA TYR A 100 -10.79 10.07 -6.89
C TYR A 100 -11.99 9.98 -7.85
N ALA A 101 -12.83 8.96 -7.66
CA ALA A 101 -14.07 8.81 -8.41
C ALA A 101 -15.06 9.95 -8.12
N ASP A 102 -15.09 10.39 -6.86
CA ASP A 102 -15.74 11.61 -6.39
C ASP A 102 -14.89 12.23 -5.27
N VAL A 103 -14.58 13.52 -5.39
CA VAL A 103 -13.72 14.26 -4.44
C VAL A 103 -14.38 14.47 -3.07
N ASN A 104 -15.70 14.29 -2.98
CA ASN A 104 -16.47 14.40 -1.74
C ASN A 104 -16.58 13.06 -1.00
N THR A 105 -16.32 11.95 -1.69
CA THR A 105 -16.36 10.59 -1.11
C THR A 105 -15.05 9.82 -1.37
N PRO A 106 -13.89 10.33 -0.89
CA PRO A 106 -12.57 9.73 -1.16
C PRO A 106 -12.42 8.29 -0.63
N SER A 107 -13.25 7.88 0.34
CA SER A 107 -13.36 6.51 0.84
C SER A 107 -13.82 5.48 -0.21
N ASN A 108 -14.45 5.92 -1.31
CA ASN A 108 -14.77 5.06 -2.46
C ASN A 108 -13.54 4.78 -3.36
N GLY A 109 -12.42 5.47 -3.11
CA GLY A 109 -11.20 5.37 -3.92
C GLY A 109 -11.30 6.09 -5.26
N GLY A 110 -10.45 5.67 -6.19
CA GLY A 110 -10.35 6.26 -7.52
C GLY A 110 -9.51 5.45 -8.48
N SER A 111 -9.15 6.07 -9.60
CA SER A 111 -8.33 5.47 -10.66
C SER A 111 -6.92 6.04 -10.66
N CYS A 112 -5.92 5.19 -10.94
CA CYS A 112 -4.53 5.64 -11.05
C CYS A 112 -4.22 6.18 -12.45
N GLY A 113 -4.21 7.52 -12.56
CA GLY A 113 -3.84 8.25 -13.76
C GLY A 113 -2.33 8.43 -13.91
N GLU A 114 -1.93 9.16 -14.95
CA GLU A 114 -0.55 9.63 -15.06
C GLU A 114 -0.22 10.63 -13.94
N GLN A 115 1.06 10.74 -13.59
CA GLN A 115 1.56 11.81 -12.73
C GLN A 115 1.51 13.18 -13.43
N CYS A 116 1.82 14.25 -12.70
CA CYS A 116 1.86 15.61 -13.23
C CYS A 116 2.73 15.71 -14.50
N ALA A 117 2.18 16.39 -15.50
CA ALA A 117 2.87 16.84 -16.70
C ALA A 117 2.63 18.34 -16.90
N VAL A 118 3.63 19.05 -17.43
CA VAL A 118 3.54 20.49 -17.70
C VAL A 118 2.57 20.77 -18.84
N SER A 119 1.75 21.81 -18.71
CA SER A 119 0.70 22.16 -19.69
C SER A 119 0.33 23.64 -19.65
N ALA A 120 -0.09 24.18 -20.82
CA ALA A 120 -0.42 25.60 -20.98
C ALA A 120 -1.58 26.04 -20.07
N ASP A 121 -2.62 25.23 -19.94
CA ASP A 121 -3.84 25.56 -19.18
C ASP A 121 -3.90 24.89 -17.80
N GLY A 122 -2.82 24.23 -17.36
CA GLY A 122 -2.76 23.46 -16.12
C GLY A 122 -1.52 23.79 -15.30
N CYS A 123 -0.62 22.81 -15.18
CA CYS A 123 0.56 22.92 -14.34
C CYS A 123 1.74 23.52 -15.11
N ALA A 124 2.40 24.54 -14.53
CA ALA A 124 3.63 25.09 -15.06
C ALA A 124 4.86 24.28 -14.60
N ASP A 125 4.88 23.84 -13.33
CA ASP A 125 5.99 23.10 -12.73
C ASP A 125 5.51 21.88 -11.92
N CYS A 126 5.99 20.69 -12.28
CA CYS A 126 5.72 19.43 -11.57
C CYS A 126 6.80 19.13 -10.50
N GLY A 127 7.09 20.11 -9.64
CA GLY A 127 8.19 20.04 -8.67
C GLY A 127 7.87 19.28 -7.37
N ALA A 128 6.59 19.13 -7.02
CA ALA A 128 6.19 18.44 -5.79
C ALA A 128 6.34 16.92 -5.97
N ARG A 129 7.24 16.29 -5.20
CA ARG A 129 7.51 14.84 -5.27
C ARG A 129 7.07 14.14 -3.99
N ILE A 130 5.95 13.42 -4.06
CA ILE A 130 5.34 12.72 -2.92
C ILE A 130 5.13 11.25 -3.30
N GLY A 131 5.59 10.31 -2.46
CA GLY A 131 5.47 8.87 -2.75
C GLY A 131 6.22 8.38 -3.99
N GLY A 132 7.15 9.17 -4.54
CA GLY A 132 7.78 8.92 -5.83
C GLY A 132 6.95 9.35 -7.05
N THR A 133 5.76 9.91 -6.85
CA THR A 133 4.90 10.50 -7.89
C THR A 133 5.13 12.02 -7.96
N ALA A 134 5.15 12.58 -9.17
CA ALA A 134 5.18 14.02 -9.39
C ALA A 134 3.78 14.64 -9.35
N TYR A 135 3.67 15.78 -8.67
CA TYR A 135 2.47 16.59 -8.50
C TYR A 135 2.78 18.05 -8.84
N CYS A 136 1.74 18.85 -9.08
CA CYS A 136 1.93 20.25 -9.42
C CYS A 136 2.43 21.06 -8.22
N SER A 137 3.51 21.82 -8.41
CA SER A 137 4.04 22.79 -7.45
C SER A 137 3.71 24.24 -7.82
N ARG A 138 3.38 24.50 -9.10
CA ARG A 138 3.00 25.84 -9.58
C ARG A 138 2.13 25.76 -10.82
N CYS A 139 1.03 26.50 -10.83
CA CYS A 139 0.07 26.59 -11.92
C CYS A 139 0.49 27.63 -12.97
N THR A 140 0.08 27.40 -14.23
CA THR A 140 0.32 28.37 -15.32
C THR A 140 -0.57 29.60 -15.16
N ASN A 141 -1.81 29.41 -14.69
CA ASN A 141 -2.66 30.52 -14.25
C ASN A 141 -2.19 31.04 -12.89
N THR A 142 -1.71 32.29 -12.85
CA THR A 142 -1.12 32.90 -11.65
C THR A 142 -2.12 33.22 -10.54
N GLN A 143 -3.42 33.14 -10.81
CA GLN A 143 -4.52 33.30 -9.85
C GLN A 143 -5.02 31.96 -9.26
N GLN A 144 -4.43 30.84 -9.70
CA GLN A 144 -4.67 29.50 -9.17
C GLN A 144 -3.51 29.08 -8.26
N ALA A 145 -3.73 28.02 -7.49
CA ALA A 145 -2.67 27.33 -6.77
C ALA A 145 -2.91 25.81 -6.79
N PRO A 146 -1.88 24.98 -6.56
CA PRO A 146 -2.06 23.55 -6.42
C PRO A 146 -2.84 23.20 -5.14
N LEU A 147 -3.92 22.44 -5.32
CA LEU A 147 -4.72 21.80 -4.28
C LEU A 147 -4.59 20.29 -4.43
N ASN A 148 -4.01 19.62 -3.42
CA ASN A 148 -3.69 18.19 -3.46
C ASN A 148 -2.85 17.76 -4.69
N GLY A 149 -2.08 18.70 -5.27
CA GLY A 149 -1.22 18.45 -6.42
C GLY A 149 -1.84 18.75 -7.80
N ASP A 150 -3.10 19.18 -7.87
CA ASP A 150 -3.77 19.64 -9.10
C ASP A 150 -4.06 21.14 -9.04
N CYS A 151 -4.05 21.83 -10.18
CA CYS A 151 -4.34 23.27 -10.23
C CYS A 151 -5.83 23.57 -10.01
N ALA A 152 -6.12 24.39 -9.00
CA ALA A 152 -7.48 24.73 -8.60
C ALA A 152 -7.71 26.24 -8.46
N ALA A 153 -8.94 26.66 -8.77
CA ALA A 153 -9.38 28.04 -8.57
C ALA A 153 -9.62 28.32 -7.07
N ASN A 154 -8.94 29.33 -6.53
CA ASN A 154 -9.00 29.69 -5.12
C ASN A 154 -10.23 30.53 -4.72
N SER A 155 -11.24 30.64 -5.60
CA SER A 155 -12.30 31.65 -5.56
C SER A 155 -13.59 31.25 -4.83
N ARG A 156 -13.79 29.97 -4.49
CA ARG A 156 -15.03 29.47 -3.84
C ARG A 156 -14.79 28.76 -2.52
N ALA A 157 -13.75 27.94 -2.44
CA ALA A 157 -13.24 27.36 -1.21
C ALA A 157 -11.77 27.77 -1.09
N THR A 158 -11.51 28.87 -0.37
CA THR A 158 -10.16 29.43 -0.21
C THR A 158 -9.27 28.47 0.57
N PHE A 159 -8.60 27.55 -0.13
CA PHE A 159 -7.64 26.60 0.46
C PHE A 159 -6.27 27.26 0.63
N CYS A 160 -5.96 28.25 -0.21
CA CYS A 160 -4.75 29.03 -0.16
C CYS A 160 -5.07 30.47 0.32
N GLN A 161 -4.42 30.94 1.38
CA GLN A 161 -4.56 32.31 1.86
C GLN A 161 -3.74 33.30 1.03
N GLN A 162 -2.57 32.89 0.53
CA GLN A 162 -1.65 33.73 -0.21
C GLN A 162 -1.18 33.03 -1.49
N VAL A 163 -1.72 33.44 -2.64
CA VAL A 163 -1.32 32.96 -3.96
C VAL A 163 -0.24 33.87 -4.53
N SER A 164 0.86 33.29 -5.01
CA SER A 164 1.98 34.00 -5.63
C SER A 164 2.45 33.24 -6.88
N HIS A 165 2.38 33.88 -8.05
CA HIS A 165 2.89 33.35 -9.32
C HIS A 165 2.37 31.95 -9.72
N GLY A 166 1.16 31.59 -9.27
CA GLY A 166 0.55 30.27 -9.51
C GLY A 166 0.84 29.21 -8.44
N ALA A 167 1.56 29.56 -7.37
CA ALA A 167 1.81 28.69 -6.21
C ALA A 167 1.13 29.27 -4.96
N CYS A 168 0.90 28.44 -3.95
CA CYS A 168 0.53 28.90 -2.62
C CYS A 168 1.77 29.14 -1.75
N THR A 169 1.74 30.19 -0.93
CA THR A 169 2.76 30.47 0.09
C THR A 169 2.23 30.39 1.53
N GLN A 170 0.91 30.32 1.71
CA GLN A 170 0.26 30.14 3.02
C GLN A 170 -1.09 29.44 2.84
N CYS A 171 -1.27 28.27 3.46
CA CYS A 171 -2.51 27.50 3.37
C CYS A 171 -3.51 27.86 4.48
N LYS A 172 -4.80 27.62 4.24
CA LYS A 172 -5.86 27.75 5.25
C LYS A 172 -5.83 26.59 6.26
N GLU A 173 -6.44 26.78 7.42
CA GLU A 173 -6.81 25.71 8.36
C GLU A 173 -7.46 24.51 7.63
N GLY A 174 -7.10 23.29 8.05
CA GLY A 174 -7.49 22.04 7.39
C GLY A 174 -6.55 21.57 6.27
N TYR A 175 -5.57 22.39 5.90
CA TYR A 175 -4.54 22.07 4.90
C TYR A 175 -3.13 22.27 5.50
N PHE A 176 -2.12 21.67 4.87
CA PHE A 176 -0.72 22.00 5.08
C PHE A 176 -0.03 22.42 3.79
N LEU A 177 0.91 23.37 3.91
CA LEU A 177 1.76 23.85 2.83
C LEU A 177 2.89 22.84 2.55
N ARG A 178 3.09 22.50 1.28
CA ARG A 178 4.23 21.71 0.82
C ARG A 178 4.55 22.06 -0.63
N ASP A 179 5.81 22.28 -0.97
CA ASP A 179 6.28 22.41 -2.38
C ASP A 179 5.38 23.30 -3.27
N GLY A 180 4.93 24.45 -2.76
CA GLY A 180 4.06 25.40 -3.48
C GLY A 180 2.58 25.07 -3.56
N GLY A 181 2.11 23.98 -2.95
CA GLY A 181 0.70 23.56 -2.92
C GLY A 181 0.12 23.39 -1.51
N CYS A 182 -1.20 23.33 -1.41
CA CYS A 182 -1.92 23.00 -0.19
C CYS A 182 -2.49 21.58 -0.25
N TYR A 183 -2.25 20.80 0.80
CA TYR A 183 -2.58 19.38 0.85
C TYR A 183 -3.44 19.08 2.07
N GLN A 184 -4.39 18.16 1.90
CA GLN A 184 -5.24 17.65 2.99
C GLN A 184 -4.64 16.37 3.59
N VAL A 185 -4.92 16.10 4.86
CA VAL A 185 -4.40 14.93 5.59
C VAL A 185 -5.31 13.69 5.51
N ASP A 186 -6.50 13.82 4.92
CA ASP A 186 -7.54 12.78 4.82
C ASP A 186 -7.56 12.09 3.44
N ARG A 187 -6.59 12.39 2.58
CA ARG A 187 -6.54 11.95 1.19
C ARG A 187 -5.14 12.03 0.59
N GLN A 188 -4.98 11.32 -0.52
CA GLN A 188 -3.82 11.38 -1.38
C GLN A 188 -3.67 12.75 -2.07
N PRO A 189 -2.44 13.25 -2.28
CA PRO A 189 -1.17 12.68 -1.79
C PRO A 189 -0.79 13.11 -0.37
N GLY A 190 -1.55 14.03 0.24
CA GLY A 190 -1.16 14.68 1.49
C GLY A 190 -1.04 13.73 2.70
N GLU A 191 -1.90 12.72 2.78
CA GLU A 191 -1.86 11.67 3.82
C GLU A 191 -0.53 10.90 3.88
N GLN A 192 0.24 10.86 2.77
CA GLN A 192 1.58 10.25 2.75
C GLN A 192 2.64 11.09 3.46
N VAL A 193 2.41 12.40 3.58
CA VAL A 193 3.37 13.35 4.18
C VAL A 193 2.98 13.67 5.61
N CYS A 194 1.68 13.89 5.84
CA CYS A 194 1.17 14.51 7.05
C CYS A 194 -0.10 13.81 7.54
N SER A 195 -0.13 13.47 8.83
CA SER A 195 -1.28 12.85 9.51
C SER A 195 -2.13 13.85 10.29
N LYS A 196 -1.57 15.01 10.65
CA LYS A 196 -2.30 16.14 11.26
C LYS A 196 -1.71 17.47 10.81
N ALA A 197 -2.59 18.39 10.43
CA ALA A 197 -2.23 19.74 10.03
C ALA A 197 -3.02 20.77 10.87
N SER A 198 -2.44 21.95 11.07
CA SER A 198 -3.11 23.13 11.63
C SER A 198 -2.34 24.39 11.25
N ASN A 199 -3.03 25.53 11.20
CA ASN A 199 -2.54 26.85 10.77
C ASN A 199 -1.81 26.83 9.41
N GLY A 200 -2.25 25.99 8.48
CA GLY A 200 -1.62 25.85 7.16
C GLY A 200 -0.31 25.06 7.16
N GLN A 201 0.05 24.40 8.26
CA GLN A 201 1.30 23.65 8.44
C GLN A 201 1.06 22.20 8.87
N CYS A 202 2.00 21.30 8.59
CA CYS A 202 1.96 19.96 9.17
C CYS A 202 2.41 20.01 10.63
N THR A 203 1.66 19.34 11.53
CA THR A 203 1.98 19.23 12.96
C THR A 203 2.32 17.81 13.39
N GLN A 204 2.00 16.80 12.56
CA GLN A 204 2.43 15.42 12.77
C GLN A 204 2.72 14.71 11.43
N CYS A 205 3.99 14.37 11.19
CA CYS A 205 4.39 13.68 9.96
C CYS A 205 3.85 12.24 9.89
N ALA A 206 3.41 11.83 8.71
CA ALA A 206 2.91 10.47 8.48
C ALA A 206 4.01 9.40 8.61
N ASN A 207 5.27 9.76 8.35
CA ASN A 207 6.44 8.90 8.50
C ASN A 207 6.98 8.79 9.95
N GLY A 208 6.30 9.41 10.93
CA GLY A 208 6.66 9.35 12.35
C GLY A 208 7.76 10.31 12.80
N LEU A 209 8.37 11.08 11.89
CA LEU A 209 9.36 12.10 12.25
C LEU A 209 8.72 13.31 12.94
N ALA A 210 9.52 14.04 13.70
CA ALA A 210 9.17 15.37 14.17
C ALA A 210 9.10 16.37 12.99
N THR A 211 8.20 17.33 13.09
CA THR A 211 8.10 18.45 12.14
C THR A 211 9.17 19.51 12.41
N THR A 212 9.64 20.19 11.37
CA THR A 212 10.50 21.38 11.47
C THR A 212 9.86 22.48 10.65
N ASP A 213 9.46 23.59 11.29
CA ASP A 213 8.77 24.73 10.68
C ASP A 213 7.55 24.35 9.81
N GLY A 214 6.80 23.34 10.25
CA GLY A 214 5.62 22.82 9.54
C GLY A 214 5.92 21.85 8.40
N ALA A 215 7.19 21.57 8.12
CA ALA A 215 7.65 20.62 7.12
C ALA A 215 8.05 19.27 7.73
N CYS A 216 7.92 18.21 6.92
CA CYS A 216 8.35 16.86 7.26
C CYS A 216 9.63 16.48 6.51
N GLY A 217 10.61 15.98 7.26
CA GLY A 217 11.78 15.30 6.73
C GLY A 217 11.43 13.96 6.07
N VAL A 218 12.42 13.34 5.42
CA VAL A 218 12.26 12.04 4.76
C VAL A 218 13.02 10.94 5.50
N CYS A 219 12.47 9.73 5.51
CA CYS A 219 13.18 8.55 5.97
C CYS A 219 14.14 8.04 4.88
N HIS A 220 15.09 7.18 5.27
CA HIS A 220 15.88 6.43 4.30
C HIS A 220 14.95 5.58 3.41
N ALA A 221 15.30 5.38 2.12
CA ALA A 221 14.43 4.79 1.10
C ALA A 221 13.94 3.35 1.39
N SER A 222 14.53 2.65 2.35
CA SER A 222 14.08 1.32 2.81
C SER A 222 13.04 1.37 3.95
N CYS A 223 12.84 2.52 4.59
CA CYS A 223 11.89 2.72 5.68
C CYS A 223 10.57 3.33 5.16
N ALA A 224 9.43 2.94 5.75
CA ALA A 224 8.16 3.68 5.59
C ALA A 224 7.99 4.72 6.71
N THR A 225 8.38 4.36 7.94
CA THR A 225 8.47 5.26 9.09
C THR A 225 9.85 5.11 9.74
N CYS A 226 10.34 6.17 10.39
CA CYS A 226 11.67 6.17 11.01
C CYS A 226 11.74 7.06 12.26
N ALA A 227 12.68 6.75 13.16
CA ALA A 227 13.00 7.57 14.34
C ALA A 227 13.97 8.72 14.01
N THR A 228 14.81 8.56 12.98
CA THR A 228 15.80 9.54 12.53
C THR A 228 15.71 9.73 11.02
N ALA A 229 15.72 10.99 10.57
CA ALA A 229 15.63 11.32 9.15
C ALA A 229 16.83 10.76 8.36
N ASN A 230 16.55 10.19 7.18
CA ASN A 230 17.52 9.60 6.25
C ASN A 230 18.51 8.55 6.83
N ASP A 231 18.29 8.01 8.03
CA ASP A 231 19.12 6.94 8.59
C ASP A 231 18.49 5.57 8.31
N ALA A 232 19.23 4.70 7.62
CA ALA A 232 18.83 3.32 7.34
C ALA A 232 18.71 2.48 8.62
N ASN A 233 19.45 2.81 9.68
CA ASN A 233 19.42 2.09 10.96
C ASN A 233 18.26 2.51 11.85
N ALA A 234 17.59 3.63 11.55
CA ALA A 234 16.50 4.18 12.35
C ALA A 234 15.11 3.87 11.77
N CYS A 235 14.96 2.89 10.86
CA CYS A 235 13.64 2.50 10.37
C CYS A 235 12.78 1.96 11.53
N THR A 236 11.60 2.54 11.77
CA THR A 236 10.59 1.99 12.71
C THR A 236 9.65 1.02 11.98
N THR A 237 9.35 1.26 10.71
CA THR A 237 8.71 0.30 9.79
C THR A 237 9.36 0.34 8.41
N CYS A 238 9.15 -0.71 7.59
CA CYS A 238 9.79 -0.85 6.29
C CYS A 238 8.90 -0.41 5.13
N ALA A 239 9.55 0.15 4.10
CA ALA A 239 8.91 0.42 2.81
C ALA A 239 8.46 -0.88 2.12
N ALA A 240 7.51 -0.77 1.20
CA ALA A 240 7.06 -1.89 0.38
C ALA A 240 8.25 -2.53 -0.35
N GLY A 241 8.35 -3.86 -0.30
CA GLY A 241 9.52 -4.60 -0.82
C GLY A 241 10.69 -4.75 0.15
N TYR A 242 10.55 -4.29 1.40
CA TYR A 242 11.51 -4.49 2.49
C TYR A 242 10.85 -5.05 3.77
N TYR A 243 11.62 -5.73 4.61
CA TYR A 243 11.16 -6.34 5.87
C TYR A 243 12.13 -6.09 7.04
N LYS A 244 11.60 -6.08 8.27
CA LYS A 244 12.40 -6.16 9.51
C LYS A 244 12.61 -7.62 9.92
N THR A 245 13.76 -7.89 10.52
CA THR A 245 14.08 -9.19 11.17
C THR A 245 13.74 -9.22 12.67
N GLY A 246 13.45 -8.07 13.28
CA GLY A 246 13.14 -7.91 14.70
C GLY A 246 12.22 -6.72 14.97
N THR A 247 12.05 -6.38 16.24
CA THR A 247 11.18 -5.27 16.70
C THR A 247 11.95 -3.98 17.04
N ALA A 248 13.27 -4.01 17.08
CA ALA A 248 14.10 -2.83 17.29
C ALA A 248 14.12 -1.94 16.03
N ASP A 249 14.59 -0.71 16.18
CA ASP A 249 14.89 0.17 15.06
C ASP A 249 16.21 -0.29 14.44
N ASP A 250 16.09 -0.75 13.19
CA ASP A 250 17.06 -1.61 12.51
C ASP A 250 16.93 -1.47 10.99
N PRO A 251 18.00 -1.73 10.21
CA PRO A 251 17.96 -1.74 8.76
C PRO A 251 16.96 -2.72 8.14
N CYS A 252 15.97 -2.16 7.46
CA CYS A 252 15.02 -2.87 6.61
C CYS A 252 15.75 -3.60 5.46
N LYS A 253 15.59 -4.93 5.41
CA LYS A 253 16.24 -5.81 4.42
C LYS A 253 15.38 -5.93 3.15
N PRO A 254 15.96 -5.92 1.94
CA PRO A 254 15.19 -6.07 0.71
C PRO A 254 14.74 -7.52 0.54
N CYS A 255 13.49 -7.70 0.12
CA CYS A 255 12.89 -9.03 -0.02
C CYS A 255 13.56 -9.94 -1.08
N SER A 256 14.37 -9.36 -1.98
CA SER A 256 15.17 -10.08 -2.97
C SER A 256 16.31 -10.91 -2.36
N GLN A 257 16.79 -10.57 -1.15
CA GLN A 257 17.84 -11.33 -0.45
C GLN A 257 17.33 -12.64 0.18
N GLY A 258 15.99 -12.80 0.27
CA GLY A 258 15.36 -13.98 0.86
C GLY A 258 15.45 -14.03 2.39
N LEU A 259 14.56 -14.80 3.00
CA LEU A 259 14.54 -15.03 4.45
C LEU A 259 15.62 -16.05 4.87
N ALA A 260 16.88 -15.68 4.75
CA ALA A 260 18.00 -16.46 5.28
C ALA A 260 17.95 -16.46 6.83
N GLY A 261 17.69 -17.62 7.44
CA GLY A 261 17.89 -17.82 8.89
C GLY A 261 16.66 -18.15 9.75
N ALA A 262 15.48 -18.44 9.17
CA ALA A 262 14.29 -18.82 9.96
C ALA A 262 14.35 -20.29 10.50
N GLY A 263 15.35 -20.59 11.33
CA GLY A 263 15.48 -21.86 12.04
C GLY A 263 14.64 -21.93 13.31
N SER A 264 13.70 -22.87 13.36
CA SER A 264 13.13 -23.53 14.55
C SER A 264 12.62 -22.71 15.76
N ALA A 265 12.51 -21.39 15.69
CA ALA A 265 11.78 -20.56 16.66
C ALA A 265 10.50 -20.00 16.02
N ARG A 266 9.43 -19.84 16.84
CA ARG A 266 8.08 -19.38 16.46
C ARG A 266 8.11 -18.40 15.29
N ARG A 267 7.72 -18.85 14.09
CA ARG A 267 7.67 -18.02 12.86
C ARG A 267 7.08 -16.64 13.15
N PRO A 268 7.87 -15.55 13.11
CA PRO A 268 7.31 -14.23 12.94
C PRO A 268 6.56 -14.23 11.60
N VAL A 269 5.41 -13.56 11.55
CA VAL A 269 4.64 -13.45 10.32
C VAL A 269 5.55 -12.80 9.26
N PRO A 270 5.74 -13.41 8.07
CA PRO A 270 6.34 -12.69 6.97
C PRO A 270 5.35 -11.61 6.53
N THR A 271 5.59 -10.38 6.97
CA THR A 271 4.85 -9.21 6.53
C THR A 271 4.96 -9.09 5.01
N ARG A 272 3.89 -8.61 4.37
CA ARG A 272 3.63 -8.96 2.97
C ARG A 272 4.52 -8.25 1.94
N SER A 273 5.41 -7.35 2.36
CA SER A 273 6.48 -6.78 1.54
C SER A 273 7.23 -7.84 0.72
N CYS A 274 7.42 -9.05 1.27
CA CYS A 274 8.22 -10.11 0.64
C CYS A 274 7.43 -11.24 -0.03
N ALA A 275 6.13 -11.09 -0.24
CA ALA A 275 5.33 -12.10 -0.92
C ALA A 275 5.65 -12.14 -2.43
N SER A 276 6.71 -12.87 -2.77
CA SER A 276 7.23 -13.04 -4.13
C SER A 276 6.10 -13.33 -5.13
N ARG A 277 6.03 -12.52 -6.19
CA ARG A 277 5.40 -12.97 -7.43
C ARG A 277 6.25 -14.16 -7.91
N ARG A 278 5.77 -15.40 -7.72
CA ARG A 278 6.24 -16.52 -8.54
C ARG A 278 5.88 -16.17 -9.97
N ALA A 279 6.83 -15.55 -10.68
CA ALA A 279 6.78 -15.48 -12.12
C ALA A 279 6.77 -16.93 -12.60
N THR A 280 5.63 -17.38 -13.12
CA THR A 280 5.52 -18.67 -13.77
C THR A 280 6.42 -18.62 -15.00
N ARG A 281 7.69 -19.02 -14.83
CA ARG A 281 8.55 -19.36 -15.96
C ARG A 281 7.89 -20.56 -16.64
N LEU A 282 7.05 -20.27 -17.61
CA LEU A 282 6.72 -21.17 -18.70
C LEU A 282 8.03 -21.53 -19.38
N THR A 283 8.68 -22.58 -18.89
CA THR A 283 9.77 -23.23 -19.58
C THR A 283 9.18 -23.86 -20.83
N ALA A 284 9.27 -23.14 -21.95
CA ALA A 284 8.96 -23.64 -23.27
C ALA A 284 9.90 -24.82 -23.57
N ARG A 285 9.45 -26.02 -23.20
CA ARG A 285 10.19 -27.27 -23.39
C ARG A 285 10.00 -27.71 -24.83
N THR A 286 10.71 -27.07 -25.75
CA THR A 286 10.77 -27.48 -27.17
C THR A 286 11.28 -28.91 -27.24
N GLY A 287 10.38 -29.85 -27.54
CA GLY A 287 10.71 -31.26 -27.64
C GLY A 287 11.67 -31.51 -28.81
N ALA A 288 12.81 -32.13 -28.53
CA ALA A 288 13.70 -32.64 -29.56
C ALA A 288 13.00 -33.80 -30.29
N ALA A 289 12.71 -33.63 -31.58
CA ALA A 289 12.10 -34.67 -32.41
C ALA A 289 13.15 -35.71 -32.85
N SER A 290 13.25 -36.82 -32.12
CA SER A 290 14.00 -37.99 -32.55
C SER A 290 13.27 -38.73 -33.68
N ARG A 291 13.80 -38.63 -34.90
CA ARG A 291 13.28 -39.35 -36.09
C ARG A 291 13.58 -40.85 -35.97
N PRO A 292 12.60 -41.76 -36.14
CA PRO A 292 12.88 -43.20 -36.21
C PRO A 292 13.47 -43.59 -37.58
N ALA A 293 14.16 -44.72 -37.60
CA ALA A 293 14.98 -45.19 -38.72
C ALA A 293 14.17 -45.68 -39.93
N ARG A 294 14.78 -45.60 -41.12
CA ARG A 294 14.19 -46.01 -42.41
C ARG A 294 14.74 -47.39 -42.81
N SER A 295 13.96 -48.45 -42.65
CA SER A 295 14.26 -49.79 -43.18
C SER A 295 13.89 -49.90 -44.68
N ARG A 296 14.52 -50.83 -45.41
CA ARG A 296 14.40 -51.00 -46.88
C ARG A 296 13.72 -52.32 -47.26
N GLY A 297 12.92 -52.32 -48.34
CA GLY A 297 12.42 -53.49 -49.11
C GLY A 297 11.32 -54.32 -48.41
N SER A 298 10.40 -55.02 -49.07
CA SER A 298 10.04 -55.24 -50.50
C SER A 298 8.51 -55.60 -50.56
N ARG A 299 7.81 -56.02 -51.64
CA ARG A 299 8.10 -56.42 -53.04
C ARG A 299 6.81 -56.21 -53.91
N TRP A 300 6.98 -56.18 -55.23
CA TRP A 300 6.04 -56.47 -56.34
C TRP A 300 5.05 -57.66 -56.11
N PRO A 301 3.93 -57.80 -56.86
CA PRO A 301 3.66 -57.33 -58.24
C PRO A 301 2.75 -56.11 -58.39
#